data_AF-A0A652K5R7-F1
#
_entry.id   AF-A0A652K5R7-F1
#
_cell.length_a   1.000
_cell.length_b   1.000
_cell.length_c   1.000
_cell.angle_alpha   90.00
_cell.angle_beta   90.00
_cell.angle_gamma   90.00
#
_symmetry.space_group_name_H-M   'P 1'
#
loop_
_entity.id
_entity.type
_entity.pdbx_description
1 polymer ?
#
loop_
_entity_poly.entity_id
_entity_poly.type
_entity_poly.pdbx_seq_one_letter_code
_entity_poly.pdbx_strand_id
1 'polypeptide(L)' 'SHRIAVEVLGADESRPGVRETVQGLLDMARGLGLATLLTDDRARRDRVVAQWARLLDGALA' A
#
# COMPACT_ATOMS: atom_id res chain seq x y z
N SER A 1 -10.57 -5.47 -0.62
CA SER A 1 -9.29 -4.91 -0.12
C SER A 1 -9.13 -3.44 -0.48
N HIS A 2 -9.30 -3.05 -1.75
CA HIS A 2 -9.18 -1.65 -2.19
C HIS A 2 -10.06 -0.65 -1.43
N ARG A 3 -11.38 -0.85 -1.45
CA ARG A 3 -12.34 0.02 -0.75
C ARG A 3 -12.02 0.22 0.74
N ILE A 4 -11.59 -0.84 1.43
CA ILE A 4 -11.22 -0.79 2.85
C ILE A 4 -9.94 0.03 3.05
N ALA A 5 -8.96 -0.11 2.15
CA ALA A 5 -7.74 0.68 2.19
C ALA A 5 -8.04 2.17 2.00
N VAL A 6 -8.87 2.52 1.01
CA VAL A 6 -9.33 3.90 0.79
C VAL A 6 -9.99 4.47 2.05
N GLU A 7 -10.89 3.71 2.68
CA GLU A 7 -11.61 4.11 3.89
C GLU A 7 -10.68 4.33 5.10
N VAL A 8 -9.75 3.39 5.35
CA VAL A 8 -8.79 3.47 6.46
C VAL A 8 -7.78 4.61 6.28
N LEU A 9 -7.37 4.86 5.03
CA LEU A 9 -6.39 5.90 4.70
C LEU A 9 -7.05 7.29 4.55
N GLY A 10 -8.38 7.39 4.62
CA GLY A 10 -9.10 8.64 4.37
C GLY A 10 -8.85 9.21 2.98
N ALA A 11 -8.57 8.35 1.99
CA ALA A 11 -8.10 8.76 0.68
C ALA A 11 -9.27 9.26 -0.19
N ASP A 12 -9.11 10.44 -0.79
CA ASP A 12 -10.07 11.00 -1.75
C ASP A 12 -9.75 10.54 -3.19
N GLU A 13 -10.46 9.53 -3.66
CA GLU A 13 -10.27 8.98 -5.02
C GLU A 13 -10.71 9.90 -6.16
N SER A 14 -11.35 11.04 -5.88
CA SER A 14 -11.66 12.04 -6.90
C SER A 14 -10.42 12.83 -7.33
N ARG A 15 -9.39 12.86 -6.48
CA ARG A 15 -8.10 13.49 -6.80
C ARG A 15 -7.32 12.59 -7.77
N PRO A 16 -6.76 13.15 -8.86
CA PRO A 16 -5.95 12.40 -9.81
C PRO A 16 -4.80 11.66 -9.12
N GLY A 17 -4.59 10.38 -9.45
CA GLY A 17 -3.49 9.57 -8.94
C GLY A 17 -3.76 8.86 -7.61
N VAL A 18 -4.81 9.21 -6.86
CA VAL A 18 -5.10 8.59 -5.55
C VAL A 18 -5.49 7.14 -5.70
N ARG A 19 -6.39 6.83 -6.64
CA ARG A 19 -6.83 5.46 -6.94
C ARG A 19 -5.64 4.57 -7.31
N GLU A 20 -4.79 5.05 -8.21
CA GLU A 20 -3.61 4.35 -8.70
C GLU A 20 -2.60 4.10 -7.58
N THR A 21 -2.41 5.07 -6.69
CA THR A 21 -1.46 4.94 -5.57
C THR A 21 -1.93 3.90 -4.55
N VAL A 22 -3.22 3.91 -4.19
CA VAL A 22 -3.80 2.90 -3.28
C VAL A 22 -3.75 1.50 -3.92
N GLN A 23 -4.02 1.41 -5.22
CA GLN A 23 -3.97 0.14 -5.93
C GLN A 23 -2.53 -0.42 -6.02
N GLY A 24 -1.54 0.44 -6.29
CA GLY A 24 -0.12 0.07 -6.31
C GLY A 24 0.39 -0.47 -4.97
N LEU A 25 -0.05 0.12 -3.85
CA LEU A 25 0.22 -0.39 -2.50
C LEU A 25 -0.31 -1.83 -2.32
N LEU A 26 -1.56 -2.08 -2.75
CA LEU A 26 -2.20 -3.39 -2.60
C LEU A 26 -1.58 -4.45 -3.50
N ASP A 27 -1.13 -4.06 -4.69
CA ASP A 27 -0.45 -4.93 -5.63
C ASP A 27 0.94 -5.30 -5.11
N MET A 28 1.66 -4.35 -4.49
CA MET A 28 2.89 -4.63 -3.76
C MET A 28 2.69 -5.54 -2.55
N ALA A 29 1.65 -5.32 -1.74
CA ALA A 29 1.34 -6.17 -0.60
C ALA A 29 1.06 -7.62 -1.05
N ARG A 30 0.41 -7.81 -2.20
CA ARG A 30 0.24 -9.12 -2.85
C ARG A 30 1.56 -9.70 -3.36
N GLY A 31 2.38 -8.91 -4.06
CA GLY A 31 3.69 -9.35 -4.58
C GLY A 31 4.65 -9.78 -3.47
N LEU A 32 4.64 -9.07 -2.34
CA LEU A 32 5.37 -9.44 -1.12
C LEU A 32 4.78 -10.68 -0.42
N GLY A 33 3.45 -10.86 -0.48
CA GLY A 33 2.76 -12.05 0.02
C GLY A 33 3.02 -13.32 -0.82
N LEU A 34 3.32 -13.16 -2.12
CA LEU A 34 3.76 -14.26 -2.99
C LEU A 34 5.23 -14.63 -2.75
N ALA A 35 6.09 -13.68 -2.37
CA ALA A 35 7.47 -13.94 -1.97
C ALA A 35 7.58 -14.82 -0.70
N THR A 36 6.49 -15.01 0.04
CA THR A 36 6.44 -15.71 1.32
C THR A 36 6.21 -17.21 1.21
N LEU A 37 6.11 -17.78 -0.01
CA LEU A 37 5.99 -19.24 -0.18
C LEU A 37 7.25 -20.02 0.22
N LEU A 38 8.38 -19.35 0.47
CA LEU A 38 9.66 -20.01 0.78
C LEU A 38 10.33 -19.56 2.09
N THR A 39 10.00 -18.39 2.68
CA THR A 39 10.57 -17.91 3.97
C THR A 39 9.69 -16.86 4.66
N ASP A 40 9.70 -16.75 6.00
CA ASP A 40 9.06 -15.64 6.74
C ASP A 40 9.78 -14.31 6.47
N ASP A 41 9.07 -13.38 5.83
CA ASP A 41 9.60 -12.11 5.33
C ASP A 41 8.98 -10.88 6.01
N ARG A 42 8.31 -11.04 7.16
CA ARG A 42 7.59 -9.95 7.83
C ARG A 42 8.44 -8.70 8.08
N ALA A 43 9.68 -8.86 8.54
CA ALA A 43 10.57 -7.74 8.86
C ALA A 43 11.00 -6.89 7.64
N ARG A 44 11.04 -7.48 6.43
CA ARG A 44 11.27 -6.72 5.19
C ARG A 44 9.99 -6.02 4.76
N ARG A 45 8.86 -6.72 4.83
CA ARG A 45 7.53 -6.18 4.49
C ARG A 45 7.16 -4.96 5.33
N ASP A 46 7.38 -5.01 6.63
CA ASP A 46 7.05 -3.90 7.54
C ASP A 46 7.79 -2.61 7.15
N ARG A 47 9.08 -2.73 6.79
CA ARG A 47 9.88 -1.60 6.31
C ARG A 47 9.39 -1.03 4.98
N VAL A 48 8.99 -1.89 4.05
CA VAL A 48 8.45 -1.47 2.75
C VAL A 48 7.10 -0.78 2.92
N VAL A 49 6.20 -1.34 3.74
CA VAL A 49 4.89 -0.75 4.04
C VAL A 49 5.05 0.62 4.70
N ALA A 50 5.93 0.74 5.70
CA ALA A 50 6.19 2.01 6.38
C ALA A 50 6.72 3.10 5.44
N GLN A 51 7.62 2.74 4.50
CA GLN A 51 8.11 3.70 3.51
C GLN A 51 7.00 4.16 2.56
N TRP A 52 6.15 3.24 2.13
CA TRP A 52 5.04 3.57 1.23
C TRP A 52 3.96 4.41 1.88
N ALA A 53 3.64 4.17 3.14
CA ALA A 53 2.73 5.03 3.90
C ALA A 53 3.20 6.49 3.88
N ARG A 54 4.50 6.75 4.11
CA ARG A 54 5.08 8.11 4.03
C ARG A 54 4.95 8.75 2.66
N LEU A 55 5.13 7.97 1.58
CA LEU A 55 4.97 8.47 0.21
C LEU A 55 3.51 8.82 -0.09
N LEU A 56 2.58 7.98 0.38
CA LEU A 56 1.16 8.20 0.22
C LEU A 56 0.72 9.44 1.01
N ASP A 57 1.14 9.61 2.27
CA ASP A 57 0.84 10.79 3.06
C ASP A 57 1.29 12.08 2.35
N GLY A 58 2.48 12.06 1.73
CA GLY A 58 2.98 13.18 0.93
C GLY A 58 2.19 13.44 -0.36
N ALA A 59 1.68 12.39 -1.00
CA ALA A 59 0.88 12.50 -2.23
C ALA A 59 -0.58 12.90 -1.96
N LEU A 60 -1.11 12.56 -0.78
CA LEU A 60 -2.50 12.83 -0.36
C LEU A 60 -2.65 14.14 0.43
N ALA A 61 -1.57 14.77 0.87
CA ALA A 61 -1.58 16.14 1.37
C ALA A 61 -2.18 17.12 0.32
#